data_AF-A0A4U5WXD4-F1
#
_entry.id   AF-A0A4U5WXD4-F1
#
_cell.length_a   1.000
_cell.length_b   1.000
_cell.length_c   1.000
_cell.angle_alpha   90.00
_cell.angle_beta   90.00
_cell.angle_gamma   90.00
#
_symmetry.space_group_name_H-M   'P 1'
#
loop_
_entity.id
_entity.type
_entity.pdbx_description
1 polymer ?
#
loop_
_entity_poly.entity_id
_entity_poly.type
_entity_poly.pdbx_seq_one_letter_code
_entity_poly.pdbx_strand_id
1 'polypeptide(L)'
;MSTGLPPIGSEIPRSMLAVGATLEIDGATVQVDLRGGIEQRVDVDPDAPHNSVTLRPVGFQVTGELPDGRTVTLAQADAGADSAGALRITQHLPLKYELLDVVPVTLTLSGPDREDVVAAAERPLVLVTEDVTQFPTRGDLSSLEAPVAFAATDAPATVVARLVTFPVQSGGV
;
A
#
# COMPACT_ATOMS: atom_id res chain seq x y z
N MET A 1 -28.51 -14.02 -1.24
CA MET A 1 -28.36 -12.60 -1.59
C MET A 1 -26.87 -12.28 -1.49
N SER A 2 -26.27 -11.66 -2.49
CA SER A 2 -24.86 -11.25 -2.41
C SER A 2 -24.74 -10.17 -1.34
N THR A 3 -23.86 -10.36 -0.37
CA THR A 3 -23.63 -9.45 0.77
C THR A 3 -22.87 -8.19 0.37
N GLY A 4 -22.55 -8.00 -0.91
CA GLY A 4 -21.69 -6.90 -1.39
C GLY A 4 -20.21 -7.14 -1.15
N LEU A 5 -19.86 -7.80 -0.05
CA LEU A 5 -18.50 -8.16 0.32
C LEU A 5 -17.93 -9.31 -0.54
N PRO A 6 -16.61 -9.33 -0.78
CA PRO A 6 -15.97 -10.43 -1.48
C PRO A 6 -16.01 -11.74 -0.67
N PRO A 7 -15.89 -12.91 -1.32
CA PRO A 7 -15.91 -14.20 -0.63
C PRO A 7 -14.72 -14.37 0.31
N ILE A 8 -14.97 -14.89 1.52
CA ILE A 8 -13.91 -15.27 2.47
C ILE A 8 -12.99 -16.33 1.84
N GLY A 9 -11.68 -16.18 2.06
CA GLY A 9 -10.63 -17.06 1.55
C GLY A 9 -10.21 -16.76 0.11
N SER A 10 -10.84 -15.80 -0.57
CA SER A 10 -10.39 -15.37 -1.89
C SER A 10 -9.11 -14.55 -1.81
N GLU A 11 -8.24 -14.72 -2.79
CA GLU A 11 -7.06 -13.88 -3.03
C GLU A 11 -7.39 -12.95 -4.19
N ILE A 12 -7.21 -11.65 -3.95
CA ILE A 12 -7.68 -10.58 -4.84
C ILE A 12 -6.48 -9.72 -5.23
N PRO A 13 -5.98 -9.84 -6.47
CA PRO A 13 -4.95 -8.96 -6.99
C PRO A 13 -5.56 -7.62 -7.43
N ARG A 14 -4.83 -6.53 -7.19
CA ARG A 14 -5.16 -5.17 -7.64
C ARG A 14 -3.90 -4.49 -8.15
N SER A 15 -3.97 -3.97 -9.38
CA SER A 15 -2.90 -3.13 -9.94
C SER A 15 -2.89 -1.77 -9.26
N MET A 16 -1.71 -1.18 -9.13
CA MET A 16 -1.48 0.11 -8.51
C MET A 16 -0.56 0.96 -9.38
N LEU A 17 -0.99 2.20 -9.61
CA LEU A 17 -0.21 3.25 -10.25
C LEU A 17 -0.22 4.47 -9.34
N ALA A 18 0.94 4.88 -8.83
CA ALA A 18 1.08 6.15 -8.14
C ALA A 18 1.88 7.12 -9.00
N VAL A 19 1.24 8.18 -9.47
CA VAL A 19 1.90 9.23 -10.27
C VAL A 19 2.32 10.36 -9.35
N GLY A 20 3.59 10.76 -9.42
CA GLY A 20 4.13 11.86 -8.62
C GLY A 20 4.14 11.59 -7.12
N ALA A 21 4.36 10.34 -6.70
CA ALA A 21 4.60 10.02 -5.30
C ALA A 21 5.83 10.80 -4.80
N THR A 22 5.71 11.43 -3.63
CA THR A 22 6.77 12.31 -3.09
C THR A 22 7.61 11.55 -2.08
N LEU A 23 8.91 11.43 -2.36
CA LEU A 23 9.91 10.84 -1.48
C LEU A 23 10.90 11.92 -1.03
N GLU A 24 11.30 11.86 0.23
CA GLU A 24 12.47 12.56 0.74
C GLU A 24 13.60 11.55 0.91
N ILE A 25 14.71 11.73 0.19
CA ILE A 25 15.87 10.83 0.18
C ILE A 25 17.12 11.70 0.15
N ASP A 26 18.14 11.38 0.95
CA ASP A 26 19.41 12.12 1.00
C ASP A 26 19.22 13.65 1.26
N GLY A 27 18.16 14.02 1.98
CA GLY A 27 17.80 15.42 2.25
C GLY A 27 17.17 16.18 1.07
N ALA A 28 16.92 15.51 -0.05
CA ALA A 28 16.23 16.06 -1.21
C ALA A 28 14.80 15.52 -1.32
N THR A 29 13.87 16.36 -1.77
CA THR A 29 12.51 15.94 -2.14
C THR A 29 12.45 15.62 -3.62
N VAL A 30 12.00 14.42 -3.97
CA VAL A 30 11.87 13.94 -5.34
C VAL A 30 10.48 13.39 -5.59
N GLN A 31 10.01 13.51 -6.83
CA GLN A 31 8.79 12.87 -7.29
C GLN A 31 9.15 11.64 -8.13
N VAL A 32 8.42 10.55 -7.91
CA VAL A 32 8.59 9.29 -8.64
C VAL A 32 7.24 8.70 -9.01
N ASP A 33 7.17 8.12 -10.19
CA ASP A 33 6.04 7.30 -10.61
C ASP A 33 6.31 5.85 -10.19
N LEU A 34 5.41 5.29 -9.38
CA LEU A 34 5.51 3.93 -8.87
C LEU A 34 4.44 3.06 -9.53
N ARG A 35 4.84 1.87 -9.99
CA ARG A 35 3.95 0.90 -10.65
C ARG A 35 4.10 -0.48 -10.03
N GLY A 36 2.99 -1.19 -9.90
CA GLY A 36 2.99 -2.58 -9.42
C GLY A 36 1.59 -2.98 -8.95
N GLY A 37 1.50 -3.58 -7.77
CA GLY A 37 0.22 -4.00 -7.24
C GLY A 37 0.27 -4.57 -5.83
N ILE A 38 -0.92 -4.92 -5.37
CA ILE A 38 -1.16 -5.62 -4.10
C ILE A 38 -2.01 -6.86 -4.39
N GLU A 39 -1.75 -7.94 -3.67
CA GLU A 39 -2.61 -9.11 -3.59
C GLU A 39 -3.03 -9.29 -2.13
N GLN A 40 -4.33 -9.44 -1.91
CA GLN A 40 -4.89 -9.52 -0.57
C GLN A 40 -5.77 -10.75 -0.44
N ARG A 41 -5.60 -11.44 0.68
CA ARG A 41 -6.52 -12.50 1.09
C ARG A 41 -7.65 -11.92 1.93
N VAL A 42 -8.87 -12.31 1.58
CA VAL A 42 -10.08 -11.93 2.31
C VAL A 42 -10.28 -12.86 3.50
N ASP A 43 -10.37 -12.30 4.69
CA ASP A 43 -10.69 -13.01 5.92
C ASP A 43 -11.93 -12.41 6.59
N VAL A 44 -12.50 -13.16 7.53
CA VAL A 44 -13.65 -12.69 8.32
C VAL A 44 -13.19 -11.51 9.18
N ASP A 45 -14.01 -10.45 9.23
CA ASP A 45 -13.94 -9.46 10.29
C ASP A 45 -14.76 -9.98 11.48
N PRO A 46 -14.15 -10.36 12.60
CA PRO A 46 -14.87 -10.92 13.74
C PRO A 46 -15.75 -9.88 14.45
N ASP A 47 -15.42 -8.60 14.33
CA ASP A 47 -16.12 -7.50 15.01
C ASP A 47 -17.33 -7.02 14.19
N ALA A 48 -17.27 -7.16 12.86
CA ALA A 48 -18.34 -6.72 11.95
C ALA A 48 -18.56 -7.68 10.74
N PRO A 49 -18.85 -8.98 10.96
CA PRO A 49 -18.82 -10.01 9.91
C PRO A 49 -19.86 -9.86 8.79
N HIS A 50 -20.85 -8.97 8.97
CA HIS A 50 -21.88 -8.68 7.97
C HIS A 50 -21.65 -7.37 7.20
N ASN A 51 -20.79 -6.50 7.71
CA ASN A 51 -20.55 -5.17 7.15
C ASN A 51 -19.09 -4.96 6.75
N SER A 52 -18.20 -5.90 7.06
CA SER A 52 -16.77 -5.75 6.86
C SER A 52 -16.11 -7.10 6.59
N VAL A 53 -15.01 -7.06 5.85
CA VAL A 53 -14.03 -8.14 5.76
C VAL A 53 -12.64 -7.60 6.07
N THR A 54 -11.81 -8.46 6.63
CA THR A 54 -10.39 -8.19 6.84
C THR A 54 -9.65 -8.46 5.53
N LEU A 55 -8.74 -7.58 5.14
CA LEU A 55 -7.89 -7.75 3.96
C LEU A 55 -6.42 -7.89 4.40
N ARG A 56 -5.90 -9.12 4.35
CA ARG A 56 -4.49 -9.38 4.68
C ARG A 56 -3.64 -9.29 3.42
N PRO A 57 -2.61 -8.43 3.35
CA PRO A 57 -1.68 -8.44 2.22
C PRO A 57 -0.91 -9.78 2.20
N VAL A 58 -0.93 -10.44 1.05
CA VAL A 58 -0.14 -11.66 0.77
C VAL A 58 0.90 -11.42 -0.33
N GLY A 59 0.80 -10.32 -1.05
CA GLY A 59 1.85 -9.74 -1.85
C GLY A 59 1.66 -8.23 -1.98
N PHE A 60 2.76 -7.47 -1.95
CA PHE A 60 2.76 -6.07 -2.32
C PHE A 60 4.12 -5.74 -2.91
N GLN A 61 4.11 -5.10 -4.09
CA GLN A 61 5.31 -4.54 -4.66
C GLN A 61 4.94 -3.39 -5.60
N VAL A 62 5.62 -2.25 -5.45
CA VAL A 62 5.64 -1.18 -6.44
C VAL A 62 7.07 -0.71 -6.67
N THR A 63 7.38 -0.36 -7.92
CA THR A 63 8.71 0.04 -8.34
C THR A 63 8.64 1.29 -9.22
N GLY A 64 9.67 2.13 -9.13
CA GLY A 64 9.81 3.33 -9.95
C GLY A 64 11.28 3.72 -10.13
N GLU A 65 11.55 4.54 -11.13
CA GLU A 65 12.88 5.06 -11.42
C GLU A 65 13.00 6.49 -10.89
N LEU A 66 14.06 6.75 -10.12
CA LEU A 66 14.39 8.07 -9.60
C LEU A 66 15.11 8.89 -10.69
N PRO A 67 15.06 10.23 -10.63
CA PRO A 67 15.71 11.10 -11.62
C PRO A 67 17.22 10.91 -11.75
N ASP A 68 17.86 10.33 -10.73
CA ASP A 68 19.31 10.04 -10.70
C ASP A 68 19.65 8.63 -11.24
N GLY A 69 18.68 7.91 -11.80
CA GLY A 69 18.86 6.58 -12.39
C GLY A 69 18.82 5.43 -11.38
N ARG A 70 18.61 5.71 -10.08
CA ARG A 70 18.33 4.66 -9.09
C ARG A 70 16.92 4.12 -9.28
N THR A 71 16.72 2.86 -8.90
CA THR A 71 15.40 2.25 -8.76
C THR A 71 14.97 2.29 -7.31
N VAL A 72 13.75 2.76 -7.05
CA VAL A 72 13.07 2.61 -5.76
C VAL A 72 12.06 1.47 -5.86
N THR A 73 12.11 0.56 -4.89
CA THR A 73 11.12 -0.51 -4.74
C THR A 73 10.55 -0.45 -3.33
N LEU A 74 9.22 -0.43 -3.22
CA LEU A 74 8.50 -0.70 -1.98
C LEU A 74 7.94 -2.11 -2.09
N ALA A 75 8.31 -2.98 -1.16
CA ALA A 75 7.86 -4.37 -1.15
C ALA A 75 7.24 -4.73 0.20
N GLN A 76 6.36 -5.72 0.21
CA GLN A 76 5.83 -6.28 1.46
C GLN A 76 6.98 -6.76 2.32
N ALA A 77 7.07 -6.25 3.54
CA ALA A 77 7.93 -6.83 4.56
C ALA A 77 7.31 -8.14 5.06
N ASP A 78 8.12 -9.05 5.60
CA ASP A 78 7.60 -10.21 6.33
C ASP A 78 6.71 -9.73 7.48
N ALA A 79 5.39 -9.88 7.28
CA ALA A 79 4.39 -9.35 8.17
C ALA A 79 4.23 -10.29 9.37
N GLY A 80 4.36 -9.75 10.59
CA GLY A 80 3.70 -10.35 11.75
C GLY A 80 2.18 -10.41 11.54
N ALA A 81 1.50 -11.28 12.27
CA ALA A 81 0.07 -11.61 12.08
C ALA A 81 -0.92 -10.43 12.20
N ASP A 82 -0.46 -9.25 12.61
CA ASP A 82 -1.32 -8.16 13.10
C ASP A 82 -1.54 -7.01 12.10
N SER A 83 -0.86 -6.99 10.94
CA SER A 83 -1.13 -5.97 9.92
C SER A 83 -2.22 -6.42 8.95
N ALA A 84 -3.43 -5.91 9.13
CA ALA A 84 -4.54 -6.19 8.24
C ALA A 84 -5.35 -4.93 7.93
N GLY A 85 -5.68 -4.77 6.65
CA GLY A 85 -6.62 -3.78 6.17
C GLY A 85 -8.07 -4.22 6.32
N ALA A 86 -8.99 -3.42 5.80
CA ALA A 86 -10.42 -3.73 5.83
C ALA A 86 -11.14 -3.19 4.59
N LEU A 87 -12.19 -3.90 4.17
CA LEU A 87 -13.21 -3.36 3.27
C LEU A 87 -14.52 -3.30 4.05
N ARG A 88 -15.00 -2.10 4.32
CA ARG A 88 -16.18 -1.84 5.17
C ARG A 88 -17.31 -1.25 4.35
N ILE A 89 -18.50 -1.80 4.45
CA ILE A 89 -19.71 -1.20 3.89
C ILE A 89 -20.06 0.05 4.71
N THR A 90 -20.02 1.21 4.06
CA THR A 90 -20.41 2.50 4.64
C THR A 90 -21.86 2.86 4.28
N GLN A 91 -22.37 2.32 3.18
CA GLN A 91 -23.75 2.52 2.73
C GLN A 91 -24.25 1.28 1.99
N HIS A 92 -25.50 0.85 2.23
CA HIS A 92 -26.07 -0.35 1.59
C HIS A 92 -26.86 -0.05 0.31
N LEU A 93 -27.35 1.18 0.11
CA LEU A 93 -28.13 1.55 -1.08
C LEU A 93 -27.98 3.04 -1.47
N PRO A 94 -27.34 3.37 -2.61
CA PRO A 94 -26.41 2.51 -3.33
C PRO A 94 -25.29 2.00 -2.43
N LEU A 95 -24.73 0.85 -2.80
CA LEU A 95 -23.67 0.21 -2.06
C LEU A 95 -22.38 1.03 -2.15
N LYS A 96 -21.79 1.35 -1.00
CA LYS A 96 -20.50 2.03 -0.89
C LYS A 96 -19.63 1.37 0.15
N TYR A 97 -18.33 1.49 -0.04
CA TYR A 97 -17.33 1.00 0.88
C TYR A 97 -16.32 2.08 1.24
N GLU A 98 -15.71 1.89 2.40
CA GLU A 98 -14.40 2.42 2.74
C GLU A 98 -13.41 1.25 2.62
N LEU A 99 -12.30 1.49 1.96
CA LEU A 99 -11.20 0.55 1.85
C LEU A 99 -9.98 1.10 2.58
N LEU A 100 -9.43 0.28 3.47
CA LEU A 100 -8.20 0.52 4.19
C LEU A 100 -7.18 -0.56 3.81
N ASP A 101 -6.06 -0.19 3.20
CA ASP A 101 -4.93 -1.09 2.98
C ASP A 101 -3.84 -0.81 4.00
N VAL A 102 -3.51 -1.81 4.82
CA VAL A 102 -2.44 -1.72 5.82
C VAL A 102 -1.34 -2.70 5.42
N VAL A 103 -0.19 -2.16 5.02
CA VAL A 103 0.91 -2.95 4.45
C VAL A 103 2.20 -2.66 5.22
N PRO A 104 2.78 -3.65 5.92
CA PRO A 104 4.15 -3.51 6.40
C PRO A 104 5.09 -3.57 5.19
N VAL A 105 5.95 -2.57 5.05
CA VAL A 105 6.74 -2.38 3.83
C VAL A 105 8.22 -2.18 4.12
N THR A 106 9.06 -2.74 3.25
CA THR A 106 10.47 -2.39 3.11
C THR A 106 10.64 -1.47 1.90
N LEU A 107 11.67 -0.64 1.96
CA LEU A 107 12.14 0.19 0.86
C LEU A 107 13.53 -0.30 0.44
N THR A 108 13.71 -0.51 -0.85
CA THR A 108 14.99 -0.80 -1.48
C THR A 108 15.34 0.29 -2.47
N LEU A 109 16.53 0.87 -2.35
CA LEU A 109 17.13 1.76 -3.34
C LEU A 109 18.31 1.04 -3.99
N SER A 110 18.21 0.77 -5.27
CA SER A 110 19.26 0.08 -6.05
C SER A 110 19.76 0.98 -7.18
N GLY A 111 21.04 0.90 -7.54
CA GLY A 111 21.59 1.71 -8.63
C GLY A 111 22.97 1.22 -9.11
N PRO A 112 23.42 1.65 -10.30
CA PRO A 112 24.63 1.11 -10.93
C PRO A 112 25.92 1.46 -10.18
N ASP A 113 25.95 2.59 -9.48
CA ASP A 113 27.18 3.16 -8.90
C ASP A 113 27.19 3.16 -7.36
N ARG A 114 26.24 2.46 -6.71
CA ARG A 114 26.12 2.38 -5.24
C ARG A 114 25.64 1.00 -4.79
N GLU A 115 25.97 0.65 -3.56
CA GLU A 115 25.40 -0.52 -2.89
C GLU A 115 23.91 -0.30 -2.61
N ASP A 116 23.14 -1.38 -2.70
CA ASP A 116 21.71 -1.36 -2.44
C ASP A 116 21.43 -1.00 -0.98
N VAL A 117 20.56 -0.01 -0.78
CA VAL A 117 20.11 0.39 0.55
C VAL A 117 18.77 -0.26 0.83
N VAL A 118 18.69 -1.05 1.90
CA VAL A 118 17.45 -1.68 2.37
C VAL A 118 17.03 -1.09 3.71
N ALA A 119 15.79 -0.61 3.77
CA ALA A 119 15.24 0.10 4.89
C ALA A 119 13.88 -0.48 5.29
N ALA A 120 13.61 -0.55 6.59
CA ALA A 120 12.33 -0.96 7.12
C ALA A 120 11.48 0.27 7.43
N ALA A 121 10.19 0.22 7.12
CA ALA A 121 9.28 1.26 7.55
C ALA A 121 9.10 1.24 9.08
N GLU A 122 9.15 2.41 9.71
CA GLU A 122 8.92 2.54 11.17
C GLU A 122 7.46 2.21 11.55
N ARG A 123 6.55 2.30 10.59
CA ARG A 123 5.14 1.96 10.71
C ARG A 123 4.62 1.40 9.38
N PRO A 124 3.53 0.61 9.40
CA PRO A 124 2.88 0.18 8.17
C PRO A 124 2.49 1.37 7.28
N LEU A 125 2.57 1.16 5.98
CA LEU A 125 1.96 2.02 4.99
C LEU A 125 0.44 1.80 5.04
N VAL A 126 -0.30 2.89 5.24
CA VAL A 126 -1.76 2.86 5.34
C VAL A 126 -2.36 3.70 4.21
N LEU A 127 -3.10 3.06 3.31
CA LEU A 127 -3.86 3.73 2.25
C LEU A 127 -5.35 3.72 2.59
N VAL A 128 -5.98 4.88 2.42
CA VAL A 128 -7.42 5.06 2.60
C VAL A 128 -8.03 5.36 1.23
N THR A 129 -9.09 4.63 0.88
CA THR A 129 -9.93 4.90 -0.29
C THR A 129 -11.37 5.04 0.19
N GLU A 130 -11.91 6.25 0.08
CA GLU A 130 -13.28 6.56 0.46
C GLU A 130 -14.24 6.40 -0.73
N ASP A 131 -15.54 6.33 -0.44
CA ASP A 131 -16.61 6.31 -1.46
C ASP A 131 -16.46 5.24 -2.56
N VAL A 132 -15.80 4.13 -2.25
CA VAL A 132 -15.62 3.01 -3.19
C VAL A 132 -16.98 2.45 -3.56
N THR A 133 -17.27 2.35 -4.86
CA THR A 133 -18.57 1.84 -5.35
C THR A 133 -18.51 0.40 -5.85
N GLN A 134 -17.30 -0.12 -6.09
CA GLN A 134 -17.06 -1.49 -6.52
C GLN A 134 -15.74 -2.00 -5.95
N PHE A 135 -15.72 -3.28 -5.58
CA PHE A 135 -14.49 -3.97 -5.18
C PHE A 135 -14.34 -5.26 -6.03
N PRO A 136 -13.16 -5.54 -6.61
CA PRO A 136 -11.92 -4.76 -6.57
C PRO A 136 -12.07 -3.35 -7.17
N THR A 137 -11.33 -2.39 -6.63
CA THR A 137 -11.34 -0.99 -7.09
C THR A 137 -10.89 -0.86 -8.54
N ARG A 138 -11.46 0.12 -9.27
CA ARG A 138 -11.12 0.39 -10.68
C ARG A 138 -11.14 1.88 -10.96
N GLY A 139 -9.96 2.47 -11.02
CA GLY A 139 -9.73 3.89 -11.17
C GLY A 139 -9.84 4.70 -9.89
N ASP A 140 -10.22 4.09 -8.75
CA ASP A 140 -10.35 4.77 -7.46
C ASP A 140 -8.98 5.25 -6.96
N LEU A 141 -8.98 6.43 -6.31
CA LEU A 141 -7.79 7.07 -5.76
C LEU A 141 -7.68 6.83 -4.27
N SER A 142 -6.58 6.19 -3.87
CA SER A 142 -6.21 6.01 -2.48
C SER A 142 -5.18 7.07 -2.06
N SER A 143 -5.33 7.55 -0.83
CA SER A 143 -4.39 8.51 -0.22
C SER A 143 -3.63 7.85 0.93
N LEU A 144 -2.37 8.24 1.09
CA LEU A 144 -1.56 7.87 2.24
C LEU A 144 -2.11 8.56 3.49
N GLU A 145 -2.44 7.78 4.53
CA GLU A 145 -2.98 8.33 5.79
C GLU A 145 -1.97 9.27 6.46
N ALA A 146 -0.70 8.89 6.48
CA ALA A 146 0.38 9.71 7.04
C ALA A 146 1.74 9.34 6.43
N PRO A 147 2.71 10.27 6.41
CA PRO A 147 4.05 10.00 5.87
C PRO A 147 4.75 8.80 6.51
N VAL A 148 5.41 7.96 5.71
CA VAL A 148 6.10 6.76 6.21
C VAL A 148 7.61 7.00 6.20
N ALA A 149 8.24 6.96 7.37
CA ALA A 149 9.69 7.00 7.49
C ALA A 149 10.26 5.58 7.36
N PHE A 150 11.40 5.48 6.69
CA PHE A 150 12.15 4.25 6.48
C PHE A 150 13.51 4.38 7.14
N ALA A 151 13.80 3.51 8.10
CA ALA A 151 15.06 3.47 8.82
C ALA A 151 15.94 2.33 8.32
N ALA A 152 17.26 2.55 8.34
CA ALA A 152 18.21 1.51 7.99
C ALA A 152 18.08 0.31 8.93
N THR A 153 18.13 -0.90 8.38
CA THR A 153 17.85 -2.13 9.14
C THR A 153 18.94 -2.41 10.20
N ASP A 154 20.17 -2.04 9.89
CA ASP A 154 21.35 -2.15 10.75
C ASP A 154 21.58 -0.92 11.65
N ALA A 155 20.93 0.20 11.36
CA ALA A 155 20.96 1.43 12.15
C ALA A 155 19.55 2.08 12.24
N PRO A 156 18.65 1.57 13.09
CA PRO A 156 17.25 2.01 13.15
C PRO A 156 17.03 3.49 13.56
N ALA A 157 18.04 4.15 14.12
CA ALA A 157 18.00 5.58 14.41
C ALA A 157 18.27 6.47 13.18
N THR A 158 18.67 5.87 12.06
CA THR A 158 19.02 6.56 10.82
C THR A 158 17.89 6.41 9.81
N VAL A 159 17.09 7.46 9.67
CA VAL A 159 16.08 7.56 8.61
C VAL A 159 16.79 7.79 7.28
N VAL A 160 16.62 6.87 6.35
CA VAL A 160 17.22 6.91 5.01
C VAL A 160 16.28 7.49 3.97
N ALA A 161 14.97 7.32 4.16
CA ALA A 161 13.96 7.88 3.27
C ALA A 161 12.65 8.17 4.02
N ARG A 162 11.83 9.07 3.46
CA ARG A 162 10.45 9.29 3.89
C ARG A 162 9.51 9.37 2.70
N LEU A 163 8.49 8.53 2.66
CA LEU A 163 7.38 8.65 1.72
C LEU A 163 6.37 9.66 2.27
N VAL A 164 6.31 10.84 1.64
CA VAL A 164 5.50 11.97 2.10
C VAL A 164 4.08 11.87 1.55
N THR A 165 3.96 11.61 0.26
CA THR A 165 2.67 11.40 -0.41
C THR A 165 2.75 10.20 -1.33
N PHE A 166 1.65 9.46 -1.41
CA PHE A 166 1.54 8.27 -2.26
C PHE A 166 0.12 8.18 -2.84
N PRO A 167 -0.20 9.00 -3.87
CA PRO A 167 -1.51 9.02 -4.49
C PRO A 167 -1.66 7.82 -5.43
N VAL A 168 -2.31 6.76 -4.96
CA VAL A 168 -2.41 5.50 -5.72
C VAL A 168 -3.72 5.43 -6.45
N GLN A 169 -3.69 5.31 -7.77
CA GLN A 169 -4.82 4.87 -8.55
C GLN A 169 -4.81 3.35 -8.62
N SER A 170 -5.90 2.70 -8.19
CA SER A 170 -6.02 1.24 -8.21
C SER A 170 -6.90 0.77 -9.36
N GLY A 171 -6.47 -0.29 -10.05
CA GLY A 171 -7.14 -0.80 -11.25
C GLY A 171 -6.81 0.02 -12.50
N GLY A 172 -6.05 -0.62 -13.39
CA GLY A 172 -5.54 -0.06 -14.63
C GLY A 172 -4.30 -0.84 -15.07
N VAL A 173 -4.49 -1.73 -16.04
CA VAL A 173 -3.49 -2.10 -17.06
C VAL A 173 -4.23 -2.25 -18.38
#